data_AF-A0A077AT74-F1
#
_entry.id   AF-A0A077AT74-F1
#
_cell.length_a   1.000
_cell.length_b   1.000
_cell.length_c   1.000
_cell.angle_alpha   90.00
_cell.angle_beta   90.00
_cell.angle_gamma   90.00
#
_symmetry.space_group_name_H-M   'P 1'
#
loop_
_entity.id
_entity.type
_entity.pdbx_description
1 polymer ?
#
loop_
_entity_poly.entity_id
_entity_poly.type
_entity_poly.pdbx_seq_one_letter_code
_entity_poly.pdbx_strand_id
1 'polypeptide(L)'
;MRKILLSLLIMASHLPSKAYECTNKVLESEANAYVSKIWSKVSLQEEQIKESLTFLHKSPSSQNKYEEYLDTKRFKDLYEDIKGMQKPELEDFAKSCRKIYKKEESINRIAVFMLLQKIADKYNLILEKNKSLKPSKKHEDKGHKLSSNKLLELFLNADKNINVH
;
A
#
# COMPACT_ATOMS: atom_id res chain seq x y z
N MET A 1 3.68 14.12 -46.57
CA MET A 1 2.53 13.95 -45.64
C MET A 1 2.52 12.64 -44.82
N ARG A 2 3.27 11.56 -45.16
CA ARG A 2 3.26 10.31 -44.36
C ARG A 2 4.02 10.36 -43.01
N LYS A 3 5.05 11.21 -42.86
CA LYS A 3 5.89 11.26 -41.64
C LYS A 3 5.21 11.91 -40.43
N ILE A 4 4.32 12.88 -40.67
CA ILE A 4 3.60 13.64 -39.61
C ILE A 4 2.57 12.74 -38.89
N LEU A 5 1.94 11.83 -39.64
CA LEU A 5 0.96 10.88 -39.12
C LEU A 5 1.60 9.86 -38.16
N LEU A 6 2.82 9.39 -38.46
CA LEU A 6 3.56 8.48 -37.58
C LEU A 6 3.93 9.15 -36.25
N SER A 7 4.42 10.40 -36.30
CA SER A 7 4.77 11.16 -35.08
C SER A 7 3.56 11.48 -34.20
N LEU A 8 2.38 11.72 -34.79
CA LEU A 8 1.13 11.92 -34.05
C LEU A 8 0.64 10.63 -33.37
N LEU A 9 0.80 9.48 -34.03
CA LEU A 9 0.47 8.17 -33.47
C LEU A 9 1.36 7.80 -32.28
N ILE A 10 2.65 8.13 -32.35
CA ILE A 10 3.60 7.93 -31.25
C ILE A 10 3.24 8.83 -30.06
N MET A 11 2.91 10.11 -30.27
CA MET A 11 2.45 10.99 -29.18
C MET A 11 1.14 10.49 -28.53
N ALA A 12 0.19 10.00 -29.33
CA ALA A 12 -1.05 9.42 -28.80
C ALA A 12 -0.81 8.18 -27.92
N SER A 13 0.25 7.39 -28.20
CA SER A 13 0.63 6.24 -27.39
C SER A 13 1.29 6.59 -26.06
N HIS A 14 1.79 7.83 -25.91
CA HIS A 14 2.39 8.34 -24.67
C HIS A 14 1.40 9.10 -23.78
N LEU A 15 0.15 9.32 -24.22
CA LEU A 15 -0.89 9.82 -23.32
C LEU A 15 -1.26 8.71 -22.34
N PRO A 16 -1.05 8.89 -21.01
CA PRO A 16 -1.57 7.95 -20.04
C PRO A 16 -3.09 7.91 -20.23
N SER A 17 -3.60 6.75 -20.61
CA SER A 17 -5.04 6.59 -20.80
C SER A 17 -5.72 6.94 -19.47
N LYS A 18 -6.70 7.87 -19.47
CA LYS A 18 -7.46 8.25 -18.27
C LYS A 18 -7.99 7.04 -17.46
N ALA A 19 -8.26 5.93 -18.14
CA ALA A 19 -8.63 4.66 -17.53
C ALA A 19 -7.55 4.08 -16.58
N TYR A 20 -6.27 4.17 -16.95
CA TYR A 20 -5.14 3.69 -16.14
C TYR A 20 -4.98 4.50 -14.85
N GLU A 21 -5.09 5.83 -14.93
CA GLU A 21 -5.08 6.68 -13.74
C GLU A 21 -6.27 6.39 -12.82
N CYS A 22 -7.44 6.10 -13.40
CA CYS A 22 -8.62 5.71 -12.63
C CYS A 22 -8.39 4.37 -11.89
N THR A 23 -7.94 3.34 -12.61
CA THR A 23 -7.59 2.03 -12.03
C THR A 23 -6.57 2.16 -10.90
N ASN A 24 -5.52 2.96 -11.07
CA ASN A 24 -4.52 3.17 -10.03
C ASN A 24 -5.08 3.90 -8.80
N LYS A 25 -5.96 4.88 -8.96
CA LYS A 25 -6.60 5.58 -7.84
C LYS A 25 -7.52 4.65 -7.04
N VAL A 26 -8.30 3.80 -7.73
CA VAL A 26 -9.16 2.82 -7.07
C VAL A 26 -8.31 1.76 -6.35
N LEU A 27 -7.29 1.21 -7.01
CA LEU A 27 -6.34 0.28 -6.39
C LEU A 27 -5.67 0.89 -5.15
N GLU A 28 -5.27 2.15 -5.21
CA GLU A 28 -4.68 2.88 -4.08
C GLU A 28 -5.66 2.98 -2.90
N SER A 29 -6.92 3.31 -3.18
CA SER A 29 -7.98 3.40 -2.18
C SER A 29 -8.25 2.04 -1.52
N GLU A 30 -8.41 0.99 -2.31
CA GLU A 30 -8.62 -0.39 -1.82
C GLU A 30 -7.43 -0.86 -0.99
N ALA A 31 -6.20 -0.64 -1.47
CA ALA A 31 -5.00 -1.01 -0.73
C ALA A 31 -4.92 -0.30 0.64
N ASN A 32 -5.28 0.99 0.71
CA ASN A 32 -5.33 1.71 1.99
C ASN A 32 -6.37 1.13 2.95
N ALA A 33 -7.55 0.78 2.43
CA ALA A 33 -8.61 0.17 3.23
C ALA A 33 -8.16 -1.18 3.80
N TYR A 34 -7.55 -2.04 2.98
CA TYR A 34 -7.05 -3.34 3.43
C TYR A 34 -5.87 -3.23 4.40
N VAL A 35 -4.91 -2.33 4.16
CA VAL A 35 -3.82 -2.08 5.11
C VAL A 35 -4.37 -1.70 6.48
N SER A 36 -5.38 -0.82 6.53
CA SER A 36 -6.04 -0.43 7.78
C SER A 36 -6.74 -1.61 8.46
N LYS A 37 -7.48 -2.43 7.69
CA LYS A 37 -8.17 -3.63 8.20
C LYS A 37 -7.20 -4.68 8.75
N ILE A 38 -6.10 -4.94 8.04
CA ILE A 38 -5.04 -5.89 8.46
C ILE A 38 -4.39 -5.40 9.75
N TRP A 39 -4.05 -4.11 9.84
CA TRP A 39 -3.49 -3.52 11.07
C TRP A 39 -4.46 -3.60 12.25
N SER A 40 -5.76 -3.41 11.98
CA SER A 40 -6.82 -3.47 12.98
C SER A 40 -7.26 -4.90 13.31
N LYS A 41 -6.60 -5.93 12.73
CA LYS A 41 -6.89 -7.35 12.93
C LYS A 41 -8.34 -7.75 12.61
N VAL A 42 -8.96 -7.04 11.67
CA VAL A 42 -10.31 -7.36 11.21
C VAL A 42 -10.24 -8.66 10.40
N SER A 43 -11.15 -9.59 10.66
CA SER A 43 -11.27 -10.81 9.87
C SER A 43 -11.69 -10.47 8.43
N LEU A 44 -10.86 -10.85 7.46
CA LEU A 44 -11.08 -10.58 6.04
C LEU A 44 -11.57 -11.85 5.35
N GLN A 45 -12.79 -11.78 4.82
CA GLN A 45 -13.39 -12.88 4.05
C GLN A 45 -12.90 -12.86 2.59
N GLU A 46 -12.84 -14.03 1.95
CA GLU A 46 -12.40 -14.15 0.55
C GLU A 46 -13.34 -13.39 -0.38
N GLU A 47 -14.63 -13.38 -0.08
CA GLU A 47 -15.70 -12.70 -0.81
C GLU A 47 -15.47 -11.18 -0.87
N GLN A 48 -15.09 -10.57 0.26
CA GLN A 48 -14.78 -9.14 0.32
C GLN A 48 -13.59 -8.78 -0.58
N ILE A 49 -12.57 -9.65 -0.63
CA ILE A 49 -11.44 -9.47 -1.52
C ILE A 49 -11.91 -9.53 -2.96
N LYS A 50 -12.74 -10.50 -3.33
CA LYS A 50 -13.28 -10.62 -4.70
C LYS A 50 -14.10 -9.41 -5.12
N GLU A 51 -14.96 -8.89 -4.25
CA GLU A 51 -15.75 -7.68 -4.53
C GLU A 51 -14.86 -6.46 -4.84
N SER A 52 -13.73 -6.34 -4.13
CA SER A 52 -12.77 -5.27 -4.38
C SER A 52 -11.97 -5.41 -5.68
N LEU A 53 -11.97 -6.57 -6.37
CA LEU A 53 -11.17 -6.77 -7.60
C LEU A 53 -11.78 -6.12 -8.86
N THR A 54 -12.91 -5.42 -8.70
CA THR A 54 -13.65 -4.81 -9.82
C THR A 54 -12.95 -3.58 -10.43
N PHE A 55 -11.85 -3.12 -9.84
CA PHE A 55 -11.10 -1.95 -10.33
C PHE A 55 -10.44 -2.15 -11.70
N LEU A 56 -10.24 -3.41 -12.13
CA LEU A 56 -9.81 -3.73 -13.50
C LEU A 56 -11.03 -3.93 -14.40
N HIS A 57 -11.26 -2.98 -15.30
CA HIS A 57 -12.26 -3.15 -16.35
C HIS A 57 -11.82 -4.24 -17.34
N LYS A 58 -12.78 -5.10 -17.74
CA LYS A 58 -12.64 -6.08 -18.83
C LYS A 58 -12.54 -5.36 -20.19
N SER A 59 -11.42 -4.67 -20.43
CA SER A 59 -11.04 -4.19 -21.75
C SER A 59 -9.88 -5.03 -22.27
N PRO A 60 -10.01 -5.67 -23.45
CA PRO A 60 -8.95 -6.52 -24.01
C PRO A 60 -7.64 -5.73 -24.27
N SER A 61 -7.73 -4.42 -24.50
CA SER A 61 -6.55 -3.55 -24.67
C SER A 61 -5.79 -3.27 -23.36
N SER A 62 -6.43 -3.46 -22.20
CA SER A 62 -5.81 -3.28 -20.89
C SER A 62 -5.03 -4.52 -20.45
N GLN A 63 -5.41 -5.70 -20.92
CA GLN A 63 -4.87 -6.98 -20.46
C GLN A 63 -3.39 -7.15 -20.82
N ASN A 64 -2.99 -6.76 -22.03
CA ASN A 64 -1.59 -6.77 -22.47
C ASN A 64 -0.69 -5.86 -21.61
N LYS A 65 -1.25 -4.80 -21.01
CA LYS A 65 -0.49 -3.89 -20.14
C LYS A 65 -0.16 -4.48 -18.76
N TYR A 66 -0.82 -5.57 -18.38
CA TYR A 66 -0.70 -6.20 -17.07
C TYR A 66 -0.29 -7.68 -17.14
N GLU A 67 0.19 -8.16 -18.30
CA GLU A 67 0.64 -9.54 -18.47
C GLU A 67 1.72 -9.93 -17.46
N GLU A 68 2.53 -8.97 -17.01
CA GLU A 68 3.56 -9.18 -16.01
C GLU A 68 3.02 -9.73 -14.67
N TYR A 69 1.74 -9.46 -14.37
CA TYR A 69 1.04 -9.94 -13.16
C TYR A 69 0.41 -11.33 -13.37
N LEU A 70 0.53 -11.91 -14.55
CA LEU A 70 0.21 -13.33 -14.78
C LEU A 70 1.41 -14.24 -14.54
N ASP A 71 2.59 -13.67 -14.27
CA ASP A 71 3.77 -14.45 -13.89
C ASP A 71 3.57 -15.10 -12.52
N THR A 72 3.35 -16.42 -12.56
CA THR A 72 3.13 -17.24 -11.37
C THR A 72 4.38 -17.33 -10.48
N LYS A 73 5.58 -17.21 -11.05
CA LYS A 73 6.83 -17.20 -10.28
C LYS A 73 6.92 -15.92 -9.47
N ARG A 74 6.69 -14.76 -10.09
CA ARG A 74 6.68 -13.47 -9.38
C ARG A 74 5.63 -13.43 -8.26
N PHE A 75 4.42 -13.97 -8.50
CA PHE A 75 3.42 -14.06 -7.44
C PHE A 75 3.88 -14.95 -6.28
N LYS A 76 4.52 -16.09 -6.59
CA LYS A 76 5.06 -17.00 -5.58
C LYS A 76 6.16 -16.34 -4.76
N ASP A 77 7.08 -15.63 -5.41
CA ASP A 77 8.19 -14.94 -4.75
C ASP A 77 7.65 -13.87 -3.78
N LEU A 78 6.70 -13.03 -4.23
CA LEU A 78 6.01 -12.06 -3.37
C LEU A 78 5.33 -12.72 -2.16
N TYR A 79 4.67 -13.86 -2.37
CA TYR A 79 3.98 -14.58 -1.30
C TYR A 79 4.95 -15.13 -0.24
N GLU A 80 6.11 -15.64 -0.66
CA GLU A 80 7.14 -16.12 0.27
C GLU A 80 7.85 -14.96 0.98
N ASP A 81 8.06 -13.82 0.31
CA ASP A 81 8.57 -12.60 0.95
C ASP A 81 7.66 -12.13 2.08
N ILE A 82 6.34 -12.13 1.86
CA ILE A 82 5.34 -11.76 2.87
C ILE A 82 5.38 -12.72 4.07
N LYS A 83 5.51 -14.02 3.84
CA LYS A 83 5.70 -14.99 4.93
C LYS A 83 6.97 -14.71 5.73
N GLY A 84 8.05 -14.33 5.06
CA GLY A 84 9.31 -13.95 5.69
C GLY A 84 9.18 -12.76 6.66
N MET A 85 8.17 -11.90 6.49
CA MET A 85 7.91 -10.76 7.39
C MET A 85 7.38 -11.17 8.77
N GLN A 86 6.94 -12.43 8.95
CA GLN A 86 6.41 -12.96 10.21
C GLN A 86 5.27 -12.11 10.78
N LYS A 87 4.32 -11.73 9.92
CA LYS A 87 3.11 -10.97 10.26
C LYS A 87 1.86 -11.82 9.98
N PRO A 88 1.30 -12.49 11.00
CA PRO A 88 0.19 -13.42 10.82
C PRO A 88 -1.00 -12.82 10.08
N GLU A 89 -1.34 -11.56 10.39
CA GLU A 89 -2.49 -10.88 9.80
C GLU A 89 -2.30 -10.61 8.29
N LEU A 90 -1.08 -10.26 7.89
CA LEU A 90 -0.72 -10.06 6.49
C LEU A 90 -0.60 -11.41 5.76
N GLU A 91 -0.09 -12.43 6.45
CA GLU A 91 0.03 -13.79 5.91
C GLU A 91 -1.34 -14.41 5.61
N ASP A 92 -2.33 -14.21 6.50
CA ASP A 92 -3.68 -14.71 6.30
C ASP A 92 -4.39 -14.04 5.14
N PHE A 93 -4.21 -12.72 4.99
CA PHE A 93 -4.64 -12.01 3.79
C PHE A 93 -3.96 -12.57 2.53
N ALA A 94 -2.63 -12.75 2.56
CA ALA A 94 -1.87 -13.29 1.44
C ALA A 94 -2.29 -14.73 1.08
N LYS A 95 -2.68 -15.55 2.06
CA LYS A 95 -3.26 -16.90 1.83
C LYS A 95 -4.57 -16.81 1.06
N SER A 96 -5.45 -15.87 1.42
CA SER A 96 -6.70 -15.64 0.68
C SER A 96 -6.43 -15.16 -0.75
N CYS A 97 -5.51 -14.21 -0.93
CA CYS A 97 -5.07 -13.78 -2.26
C CYS A 97 -4.53 -14.94 -3.11
N ARG A 98 -3.74 -15.84 -2.51
CA ARG A 98 -3.20 -17.03 -3.20
C ARG A 98 -4.29 -18.01 -3.62
N LYS A 99 -5.37 -18.17 -2.83
CA LYS A 99 -6.52 -19.01 -3.21
C LYS A 99 -7.24 -18.44 -4.42
N ILE A 100 -7.52 -17.14 -4.40
CA ILE A 100 -8.15 -16.40 -5.50
C ILE A 100 -7.29 -16.51 -6.76
N TYR A 101 -5.99 -16.22 -6.65
CA TYR A 101 -5.05 -16.27 -7.78
C TYR A 101 -5.01 -17.65 -8.47
N LYS A 102 -5.16 -18.74 -7.73
CA LYS A 102 -5.14 -20.10 -8.30
C LYS A 102 -6.46 -20.50 -8.98
N LYS A 103 -7.59 -19.97 -8.50
CA LYS A 103 -8.94 -20.45 -8.89
C LYS A 103 -9.64 -19.57 -9.92
N GLU A 104 -9.31 -18.28 -9.98
CA GLU A 104 -10.07 -17.31 -10.76
C GLU A 104 -9.53 -17.09 -12.19
N GLU A 105 -10.28 -16.34 -13.00
CA GLU A 105 -9.89 -15.90 -14.35
C GLU A 105 -8.68 -14.95 -14.34
N SER A 106 -7.98 -14.83 -15.47
CA SER A 106 -6.76 -14.02 -15.62
C SER A 106 -6.92 -12.58 -15.11
N ILE A 107 -8.06 -11.93 -15.33
CA ILE A 107 -8.27 -10.56 -14.87
C ILE A 107 -8.31 -10.44 -13.33
N ASN A 108 -8.96 -11.39 -12.66
CA ASN A 108 -9.01 -11.45 -11.20
C ASN A 108 -7.65 -11.84 -10.63
N ARG A 109 -6.87 -12.67 -11.33
CA ARG A 109 -5.48 -12.99 -10.96
C ARG A 109 -4.59 -11.75 -11.00
N ILE A 110 -4.71 -10.95 -12.06
CA ILE A 110 -3.99 -9.68 -12.18
C ILE A 110 -4.41 -8.75 -11.04
N ALA A 111 -5.73 -8.55 -10.86
CA ALA A 111 -6.25 -7.67 -9.82
C ALA A 111 -5.73 -8.06 -8.43
N VAL A 112 -5.81 -9.35 -8.08
CA VAL A 112 -5.42 -9.81 -6.75
C VAL A 112 -3.90 -9.74 -6.54
N PHE A 113 -3.10 -9.95 -7.59
CA PHE A 113 -1.65 -9.73 -7.51
C PHE A 113 -1.38 -8.24 -7.28
N MET A 114 -1.90 -7.35 -8.13
CA MET A 114 -1.71 -5.91 -7.99
C MET A 114 -2.08 -5.41 -6.58
N LEU A 115 -3.22 -5.88 -6.05
CA LEU A 115 -3.67 -5.57 -4.70
C LEU A 115 -2.69 -6.06 -3.63
N LEU A 116 -2.27 -7.33 -3.70
CA LEU A 116 -1.32 -7.92 -2.75
C LEU A 116 0.02 -7.19 -2.74
N GLN A 117 0.58 -6.90 -3.92
CA GLN A 117 1.85 -6.19 -4.06
C GLN A 117 1.75 -4.79 -3.44
N LYS A 118 0.68 -4.05 -3.76
CA LYS A 118 0.47 -2.69 -3.25
C LYS A 118 0.32 -2.65 -1.73
N ILE A 119 -0.39 -3.63 -1.16
CA ILE A 119 -0.54 -3.78 0.29
C ILE A 119 0.81 -4.10 0.93
N ALA A 120 1.59 -5.02 0.36
CA ALA A 120 2.91 -5.37 0.87
C ALA A 120 3.86 -4.15 0.89
N ASP A 121 3.89 -3.36 -0.20
CA ASP A 121 4.68 -2.13 -0.29
C ASP A 121 4.30 -1.13 0.81
N LYS A 122 2.99 -0.88 0.99
CA LYS A 122 2.48 0.04 2.02
C LYS A 122 2.78 -0.47 3.42
N TYR A 123 2.62 -1.76 3.66
CA TYR A 123 2.88 -2.36 4.95
C TYR A 123 4.36 -2.24 5.32
N ASN A 124 5.27 -2.51 4.38
CA ASN A 124 6.70 -2.31 4.54
C ASN A 124 7.06 -0.85 4.86
N LEU A 125 6.46 0.11 4.14
CA LEU A 125 6.67 1.53 4.42
C LEU A 125 6.27 1.92 5.85
N ILE A 126 5.17 1.36 6.37
CA ILE A 126 4.75 1.57 7.76
C ILE A 126 5.76 0.96 8.74
N LEU A 127 6.25 -0.25 8.45
CA LEU A 127 7.26 -0.92 9.29
C LEU A 127 8.57 -0.13 9.34
N GLU A 128 9.06 0.35 8.20
CA GLU A 128 10.28 1.16 8.11
C GLU A 128 10.12 2.50 8.87
N LYS A 129 8.99 3.19 8.69
CA LYS A 129 8.68 4.40 9.47
C LYS A 129 8.68 4.12 10.97
N ASN A 130 8.04 3.04 11.42
CA ASN A 130 8.02 2.66 12.82
C ASN A 130 9.40 2.28 13.38
N LYS A 131 10.29 1.71 12.55
CA LYS A 131 11.70 1.48 12.94
C LYS A 131 12.46 2.80 13.11
N SER A 132 12.29 3.76 12.20
CA SER A 132 12.92 5.08 12.29
C SER A 132 12.43 5.92 13.48
N LEU A 133 11.20 5.68 13.94
CA LEU A 133 10.61 6.36 15.10
C LEU A 133 10.97 5.71 16.44
N LYS A 134 11.60 4.52 16.46
CA LYS A 134 12.16 3.99 17.70
C LYS A 134 13.43 4.77 18.01
N PRO A 135 13.45 5.64 19.05
CA PRO A 135 14.71 6.23 19.49
C PRO A 135 15.65 5.09 19.85
N SER A 136 16.85 5.12 19.27
CA SER A 136 17.94 4.22 19.64
C SER A 136 18.06 4.24 21.16
N LYS A 137 17.72 3.12 21.83
CA LYS A 137 17.88 2.93 23.28
C LYS A 137 19.37 2.80 23.61
N LYS A 138 20.11 3.87 23.35
CA LYS A 138 21.47 4.15 23.83
C LYS A 138 21.53 5.62 24.22
N HIS A 139 20.75 5.97 25.25
CA HIS A 139 21.04 7.10 26.12
C HIS A 139 20.87 6.59 27.55
N GLU A 140 21.85 5.83 28.01
CA GLU A 140 22.28 5.99 29.40
C GLU A 140 22.99 7.36 29.46
N ASP A 141 22.36 8.37 30.04
CA ASP A 141 22.95 9.06 31.19
C ASP A 141 21.92 10.04 31.83
N LYS A 142 21.79 9.91 33.15
CA LYS A 142 21.31 10.85 34.18
C LYS A 142 20.12 11.79 33.91
N GLY A 143 19.04 11.49 34.64
CA GLY A 143 18.47 12.46 35.59
C GLY A 143 17.68 13.65 35.03
N HIS A 144 16.39 13.44 34.75
CA HIS A 144 15.31 14.24 35.34
C HIS A 144 13.96 13.66 34.91
N LYS A 145 13.24 13.00 35.83
CA LYS A 145 11.80 12.81 35.67
C LYS A 145 11.16 14.20 35.76
N LEU A 146 10.91 14.85 34.62
CA LEU A 146 9.96 15.95 34.57
C LEU A 146 8.58 15.34 34.87
N SER A 147 8.04 15.64 36.05
CA SER A 147 6.69 15.22 36.39
C SER A 147 5.70 15.99 35.51
N SER A 148 4.58 15.35 35.17
CA SER A 148 3.51 15.92 34.33
C SER A 148 3.02 17.29 34.82
N ASN A 149 3.15 17.55 36.13
CA ASN A 149 2.80 18.82 36.76
C ASN A 149 3.71 19.98 36.31
N LYS A 150 4.99 19.72 36.06
CA LYS A 150 5.95 20.74 35.65
C LYS A 150 5.81 21.11 34.16
N LEU A 151 5.35 20.16 33.34
CA LEU A 151 4.94 20.41 31.96
C LEU A 151 3.67 21.26 31.89
N LEU A 152 2.67 20.95 32.73
CA LEU A 152 1.44 21.76 32.83
C LEU A 152 1.73 23.18 33.32
N GLU A 153 2.63 23.36 34.29
CA GLU A 153 3.08 24.69 34.73
C GLU A 153 3.77 25.50 33.63
N LEU A 154 4.56 24.85 32.76
CA LEU A 154 5.19 25.50 31.61
C LEU A 154 4.17 25.94 30.55
N PHE A 155 3.16 25.11 30.28
CA PHE A 155 2.08 25.46 29.35
C PHE A 155 1.18 26.57 29.91
N LEU A 156 0.86 26.53 31.21
CA LEU A 156 0.01 27.52 31.86
C LEU A 156 0.69 28.89 32.07
N ASN A 157 2.03 28.92 32.12
CA ASN A 157 2.79 30.17 32.25
C ASN A 157 3.46 30.66 30.95
N ALA A 158 3.23 29.98 29.82
CA ALA A 158 3.78 30.41 28.52
C ALA A 158 3.28 31.82 28.11
N ASP A 159 2.09 32.21 28.56
CA ASP A 159 1.48 33.51 28.29
C ASP A 159 2.08 34.65 29.13
N LYS A 160 2.83 34.35 30.20
CA LYS A 160 3.42 35.36 31.10
C LYS A 160 4.85 35.77 30.77
N ASN A 161 5.51 35.08 29.84
CA ASN A 161 6.92 35.34 29.47
C ASN A 161 7.10 36.04 28.13
N ILE A 162 6.02 36.45 27.44
CA ILE A 162 6.13 37.37 26.31
C ILE A 162 6.14 38.80 26.85
N ASN A 163 7.28 39.19 27.44
CA ASN A 163 7.58 40.60 27.65
C ASN A 163 8.27 41.08 26.36
N VAL A 164 7.47 41.54 25.39
CA VAL A 164 8.00 42.31 24.28
C VAL A 164 8.31 43.69 24.84
N HIS A 165 9.59 43.97 25.03
CA HIS A 165 10.10 45.33 25.18
C HIS A 165 11.29 45.53 24.27
#